data_AF-A0A1S4DCM4-F1
#
_entry.id   AF-A0A1S4DCM4-F1
#
_cell.length_a   1.000
_cell.length_b   1.000
_cell.length_c   1.000
_cell.angle_alpha   90.00
_cell.angle_beta   90.00
_cell.angle_gamma   90.00
#
_symmetry.space_group_name_H-M   'P 1'
#
loop_
_entity.id
_entity.type
_entity.pdbx_description
1 polymer ?
#
loop_
_entity_poly.entity_id
_entity_poly.type
_entity_poly.pdbx_seq_one_letter_code
_entity_poly.pdbx_strand_id
1 'polypeptide(L)'
;INWAGGLHHAKKSEASGFCYVNDIVLGILELLKVHRRVLYIDIDIHHGDGVEEAFFTTDRVMTVSFHKFGDFFPGTGHIKDIGAGQGKYYALNVPLNDGMDDDSFGRLFRPVIQKVMEVYQPDAVVLQCGADSLAGDRLGCFNLSVKGHADCLRFLRSFNVPLMVLGGGGYTIRNVARCWCYETAVAVGVEPGNKLPYNEYYEYFGPDYTLHVEPNPMENKNSPRDLEKIRNILLEQLSQLPHAPSVPFQTTPSTTEVPEEEEEDMDQRPKPRIWNGEDYGSDADEDEHPRQRSSDSNLTPVETTTDMRDVDDQAKVDDDMVDADH
;
A
#
# COMPACT_ATOMS: atom_id res chain seq x y z
N ILE A 1 5.66 -6.65 14.98
CA ILE A 1 6.06 -5.32 14.44
C ILE A 1 7.09 -5.59 13.35
N ASN A 2 6.91 -5.06 12.15
CA ASN A 2 7.87 -5.13 11.06
C ASN A 2 7.93 -3.78 10.32
N TRP A 3 8.85 -2.91 10.70
CA TRP A 3 8.99 -1.57 10.11
C TRP A 3 9.53 -1.58 8.67
N ALA A 4 10.16 -2.68 8.23
CA ALA A 4 10.62 -2.82 6.85
C ALA A 4 9.50 -3.21 5.88
N GLY A 5 8.35 -3.65 6.40
CA GLY A 5 7.15 -3.99 5.62
C GLY A 5 6.20 -2.81 5.48
N GLY A 6 4.98 -3.07 5.02
CA GLY A 6 3.97 -2.05 4.79
C GLY A 6 3.94 -1.50 3.36
N LEU A 7 4.47 -2.25 2.38
CA LEU A 7 4.61 -1.84 0.99
C LEU A 7 3.28 -2.06 0.23
N HIS A 8 2.30 -1.19 0.52
CA HIS A 8 0.90 -1.38 0.16
C HIS A 8 0.54 -1.19 -1.33
N HIS A 9 1.43 -0.61 -2.15
CA HIS A 9 1.13 -0.30 -3.55
C HIS A 9 1.42 -1.44 -4.53
N ALA A 10 2.20 -2.44 -4.10
CA ALA A 10 2.57 -3.55 -4.97
C ALA A 10 1.32 -4.33 -5.41
N LYS A 11 1.24 -4.64 -6.71
CA LYS A 11 0.11 -5.33 -7.33
C LYS A 11 0.42 -6.81 -7.52
N LYS A 12 -0.55 -7.58 -8.01
CA LYS A 12 -0.37 -9.01 -8.28
C LYS A 12 0.73 -9.30 -9.31
N SER A 13 0.86 -8.43 -10.32
CA SER A 13 1.73 -8.67 -11.48
C SER A 13 2.57 -7.46 -11.89
N GLU A 14 2.64 -6.41 -11.06
CA GLU A 14 3.44 -5.22 -11.33
C GLU A 14 3.87 -4.51 -10.04
N ALA A 15 5.00 -3.82 -10.12
CA ALA A 15 5.47 -2.91 -9.07
C ALA A 15 4.81 -1.54 -9.24
N SER A 16 4.55 -0.84 -8.14
CA SER A 16 3.96 0.50 -8.13
C SER A 16 4.34 1.25 -6.86
N GLY A 17 4.48 2.58 -6.91
CA GLY A 17 4.71 3.42 -5.72
C GLY A 17 5.86 2.95 -4.82
N PHE A 18 7.01 2.62 -5.41
CA PHE A 18 8.19 2.05 -4.71
C PHE A 18 7.99 0.66 -4.06
N CYS A 19 6.84 0.01 -4.31
CA CYS A 19 6.48 -1.30 -3.79
C CYS A 19 6.61 -2.38 -4.87
N TYR A 20 7.35 -3.45 -4.57
CA TYR A 20 7.60 -4.54 -5.52
C TYR A 20 6.88 -5.85 -5.15
N VAL A 21 6.82 -6.16 -3.86
CA VAL A 21 6.10 -7.29 -3.29
C VAL A 21 5.19 -6.77 -2.19
N ASN A 22 3.92 -7.15 -2.23
CA ASN A 22 2.95 -6.73 -1.22
C ASN A 22 3.03 -7.64 0.00
N ASP A 23 3.94 -7.34 0.92
CA ASP A 23 4.16 -8.10 2.16
C ASP A 23 2.91 -8.13 3.04
N ILE A 24 2.08 -7.08 2.96
CA ILE A 24 0.83 -6.95 3.70
C ILE A 24 -0.18 -8.02 3.24
N VAL A 25 -0.39 -8.15 1.92
CA VAL A 25 -1.29 -9.15 1.35
C VAL A 25 -0.86 -10.55 1.75
N LEU A 26 0.44 -10.85 1.66
CA LEU A 26 0.99 -12.15 2.08
C LEU A 26 0.77 -12.41 3.58
N GLY A 27 1.01 -11.41 4.43
CA GLY A 27 0.76 -11.50 5.87
C GLY A 27 -0.72 -11.71 6.22
N ILE A 28 -1.63 -11.03 5.52
CA ILE A 28 -3.07 -11.22 5.69
C ILE A 28 -3.49 -12.62 5.26
N LEU A 29 -2.96 -13.14 4.13
CA LEU A 29 -3.23 -14.52 3.70
C LEU A 29 -2.79 -15.56 4.74
N GLU A 30 -1.67 -15.33 5.44
CA GLU A 30 -1.23 -16.18 6.54
C GLU A 30 -2.20 -16.10 7.73
N LEU A 31 -2.61 -14.89 8.12
CA LEU A 31 -3.59 -14.68 9.20
C LEU A 31 -4.93 -15.36 8.88
N LEU A 32 -5.38 -15.32 7.62
CA LEU A 32 -6.62 -15.95 7.17
C LEU A 32 -6.62 -17.49 7.29
N LYS A 33 -5.47 -18.14 7.55
CA LYS A 33 -5.44 -19.58 7.85
C LYS A 33 -6.03 -19.90 9.23
N VAL A 34 -5.96 -18.95 10.18
CA VAL A 34 -6.37 -19.16 11.57
C VAL A 34 -7.42 -18.16 12.06
N HIS A 35 -7.60 -17.04 11.35
CA HIS A 35 -8.58 -15.99 11.62
C HIS A 35 -9.67 -15.96 10.55
N ARG A 36 -10.95 -15.83 10.95
CA ARG A 36 -12.06 -15.81 10.00
C ARG A 36 -12.14 -14.47 9.28
N ARG A 37 -11.91 -13.40 10.04
CA ARG A 37 -11.96 -12.00 9.60
C ARG A 37 -10.70 -11.26 10.01
N VAL A 38 -10.05 -10.62 9.05
CA VAL A 38 -8.86 -9.78 9.27
C VAL A 38 -9.22 -8.34 8.91
N LEU A 39 -8.98 -7.41 9.81
CA LEU A 39 -9.15 -5.98 9.54
C LEU A 39 -7.80 -5.38 9.16
N TYR A 40 -7.73 -4.76 7.99
CA TYR A 40 -6.60 -3.96 7.55
C TYR A 40 -6.93 -2.47 7.72
N ILE A 41 -6.06 -1.74 8.43
CA ILE A 41 -6.15 -0.29 8.61
C ILE A 41 -4.87 0.34 8.09
N ASP A 42 -5.02 1.38 7.28
CA ASP A 42 -3.95 2.10 6.62
C ASP A 42 -4.01 3.59 6.97
N ILE A 43 -2.92 4.10 7.54
CA ILE A 43 -2.75 5.52 7.91
C ILE A 43 -1.59 6.19 7.17
N ASP A 44 -1.07 5.56 6.11
CA ASP A 44 -0.24 6.21 5.10
C ASP A 44 -1.02 7.36 4.44
N ILE A 45 -0.32 8.39 3.97
CA ILE A 45 -1.01 9.47 3.27
C ILE A 45 -1.56 9.03 1.91
N HIS A 46 -1.02 7.97 1.32
CA HIS A 46 -1.47 7.40 0.07
C HIS A 46 -2.53 6.32 0.30
N HIS A 47 -3.45 6.18 -0.65
CA HIS A 47 -4.43 5.10 -0.60
C HIS A 47 -3.73 3.73 -0.71
N GLY A 48 -4.06 2.81 0.21
CA GLY A 48 -3.57 1.42 0.25
C GLY A 48 -4.14 0.51 -0.85
N ASP A 49 -3.99 0.95 -2.08
CA ASP A 49 -4.67 0.43 -3.27
C ASP A 49 -4.32 -1.02 -3.63
N GLY A 50 -3.07 -1.46 -3.43
CA GLY A 50 -2.67 -2.85 -3.70
C GLY A 50 -3.31 -3.83 -2.72
N VAL A 51 -3.47 -3.45 -1.45
CA VAL A 51 -4.15 -4.28 -0.44
C VAL A 51 -5.65 -4.27 -0.68
N GLU A 52 -6.25 -3.11 -0.96
CA GLU A 52 -7.66 -3.00 -1.32
C GLU A 52 -8.00 -3.86 -2.54
N GLU A 53 -7.23 -3.76 -3.62
CA GLU A 53 -7.44 -4.54 -4.85
C GLU A 53 -7.38 -6.04 -4.60
N ALA A 54 -6.41 -6.51 -3.81
CA ALA A 54 -6.23 -7.93 -3.51
C ALA A 54 -7.43 -8.55 -2.78
N PHE A 55 -8.17 -7.76 -2.00
CA PHE A 55 -9.29 -8.23 -1.19
C PHE A 55 -10.65 -7.63 -1.59
N PHE A 56 -10.72 -6.90 -2.70
CA PHE A 56 -11.88 -6.10 -3.13
C PHE A 56 -13.20 -6.90 -3.28
N THR A 57 -13.10 -8.22 -3.41
CA THR A 57 -14.23 -9.12 -3.66
C THR A 57 -14.55 -10.10 -2.54
N THR A 58 -13.88 -10.00 -1.38
CA THR A 58 -14.12 -10.88 -0.22
C THR A 58 -14.63 -10.11 1.00
N ASP A 59 -15.43 -10.77 1.84
CA ASP A 59 -15.88 -10.30 3.15
C ASP A 59 -14.93 -10.72 4.30
N ARG A 60 -13.97 -11.59 4.02
CA ARG A 60 -13.01 -12.10 5.02
C ARG A 60 -11.91 -11.11 5.39
N VAL A 61 -11.74 -10.07 4.58
CA VAL A 61 -10.83 -8.96 4.87
C VAL A 61 -11.60 -7.67 4.69
N MET A 62 -11.55 -6.79 5.68
CA MET A 62 -12.03 -5.42 5.55
C MET A 62 -10.83 -4.49 5.43
N THR A 63 -10.80 -3.63 4.41
CA THR A 63 -9.78 -2.60 4.23
C THR A 63 -10.34 -1.24 4.63
N VAL A 64 -9.59 -0.49 5.44
CA VAL A 64 -9.95 0.87 5.86
C VAL A 64 -8.74 1.77 5.65
N SER A 65 -8.84 2.74 4.72
CA SER A 65 -7.71 3.62 4.40
C SER A 65 -8.07 5.09 4.60
N PHE A 66 -7.19 5.82 5.29
CA PHE A 66 -7.29 7.26 5.52
C PHE A 66 -6.18 7.99 4.75
N HIS A 67 -6.53 8.66 3.65
CA HIS A 67 -5.52 9.13 2.71
C HIS A 67 -5.91 10.47 2.10
N LYS A 68 -4.93 11.16 1.52
CA LYS A 68 -5.19 12.30 0.66
C LYS A 68 -5.83 11.83 -0.65
N PHE A 69 -6.86 12.54 -1.10
CA PHE A 69 -7.56 12.23 -2.35
C PHE A 69 -7.71 13.46 -3.25
N GLY A 70 -7.85 13.24 -4.56
CA GLY A 70 -7.91 14.27 -5.60
C GLY A 70 -6.76 14.11 -6.60
N ASP A 71 -6.09 15.20 -6.94
CA ASP A 71 -4.86 15.17 -7.76
C ASP A 71 -3.66 14.69 -6.91
N PHE A 72 -3.66 13.39 -6.60
CA PHE A 72 -2.65 12.75 -5.73
C PHE A 72 -2.52 11.26 -6.07
N PHE A 73 -1.30 10.73 -5.95
CA PHE A 73 -1.05 9.30 -6.15
C PHE A 73 -1.77 8.47 -5.06
N PRO A 74 -2.32 7.28 -5.36
CA PRO A 74 -2.36 6.58 -6.66
C PRO A 74 -3.56 6.95 -7.55
N GLY A 75 -4.44 7.87 -7.12
CA GLY A 75 -5.64 8.27 -7.86
C GLY A 75 -6.88 7.40 -7.61
N THR A 76 -6.78 6.38 -6.76
CA THR A 76 -7.90 5.54 -6.29
C THR A 76 -8.26 5.89 -4.83
N GLY A 77 -9.26 5.22 -4.25
CA GLY A 77 -9.69 5.47 -2.86
C GLY A 77 -10.80 6.52 -2.75
N HIS A 78 -11.64 6.65 -3.78
CA HIS A 78 -12.80 7.52 -3.68
C HIS A 78 -13.76 6.96 -2.60
N ILE A 79 -14.50 7.82 -1.88
CA ILE A 79 -15.50 7.38 -0.88
C ILE A 79 -16.61 6.44 -1.41
N LYS A 80 -16.67 6.26 -2.74
CA LYS A 80 -17.64 5.39 -3.43
C LYS A 80 -17.03 4.03 -3.82
N ASP A 81 -15.73 3.88 -3.67
CA ASP A 81 -15.00 2.63 -3.89
C ASP A 81 -15.23 1.78 -2.64
N ILE A 82 -16.27 0.95 -2.68
CA ILE A 82 -16.81 0.22 -1.53
C ILE A 82 -16.65 -1.31 -1.67
N GLY A 83 -15.79 -1.78 -2.57
CA GLY A 83 -15.69 -3.20 -2.90
C GLY A 83 -16.77 -3.69 -3.88
N ALA A 84 -16.66 -4.95 -4.28
CA ALA A 84 -17.54 -5.58 -5.26
C ALA A 84 -17.92 -7.02 -4.86
N GLY A 85 -19.04 -7.53 -5.40
CA GLY A 85 -19.48 -8.89 -5.11
C GLY A 85 -19.71 -9.12 -3.61
N GLN A 86 -19.08 -10.15 -3.05
CA GLN A 86 -19.14 -10.43 -1.61
C GLN A 86 -18.39 -9.40 -0.76
N GLY A 87 -17.36 -8.74 -1.33
CA GLY A 87 -16.60 -7.67 -0.66
C GLY A 87 -17.26 -6.30 -0.68
N LYS A 88 -18.49 -6.17 -1.21
CA LYS A 88 -19.23 -4.91 -1.17
C LYS A 88 -19.50 -4.49 0.28
N TYR A 89 -19.17 -3.24 0.61
CA TYR A 89 -19.12 -2.63 1.94
C TYR A 89 -17.97 -3.09 2.85
N TYR A 90 -17.01 -3.87 2.34
CA TYR A 90 -15.81 -4.29 3.08
C TYR A 90 -14.54 -3.51 2.66
N ALA A 91 -14.65 -2.57 1.73
CA ALA A 91 -13.64 -1.54 1.50
C ALA A 91 -14.20 -0.19 1.96
N LEU A 92 -13.51 0.46 2.90
CA LEU A 92 -13.86 1.78 3.43
C LEU A 92 -12.74 2.76 3.11
N ASN A 93 -13.09 3.77 2.32
CA ASN A 93 -12.16 4.81 1.90
C ASN A 93 -12.51 6.15 2.51
N VAL A 94 -11.53 6.76 3.18
CA VAL A 94 -11.66 8.05 3.85
C VAL A 94 -10.81 9.09 3.12
N PRO A 95 -11.34 9.71 2.04
CA PRO A 95 -10.63 10.71 1.26
C PRO A 95 -10.54 12.04 2.02
N LEU A 96 -9.34 12.57 2.14
CA LEU A 96 -9.01 13.78 2.91
C LEU A 96 -8.27 14.81 2.04
N ASN A 97 -8.26 16.05 2.51
CA ASN A 97 -7.53 17.18 1.93
C ASN A 97 -6.25 17.48 2.72
N ASP A 98 -5.41 18.35 2.17
CA ASP A 98 -4.16 18.80 2.79
C ASP A 98 -4.36 19.38 4.20
N GLY A 99 -3.29 19.32 5.00
CA GLY A 99 -3.20 19.99 6.28
C GLY A 99 -4.00 19.34 7.41
N MET A 100 -4.43 18.08 7.24
CA MET A 100 -5.08 17.32 8.29
C MET A 100 -4.26 17.34 9.59
N ASP A 101 -4.88 17.77 10.69
CA ASP A 101 -4.28 17.89 12.02
C ASP A 101 -4.72 16.76 12.96
N ASP A 102 -4.00 16.62 14.09
CA ASP A 102 -4.22 15.57 15.09
C ASP A 102 -5.66 15.53 15.63
N ASP A 103 -6.22 16.70 15.98
CA ASP A 103 -7.54 16.83 16.58
C ASP A 103 -8.64 16.38 15.61
N SER A 104 -8.54 16.85 14.36
CA SER A 104 -9.49 16.52 13.30
C SER A 104 -9.39 15.06 12.90
N PHE A 105 -8.16 14.54 12.74
CA PHE A 105 -7.93 13.14 12.42
C PHE A 105 -8.47 12.23 13.52
N GLY A 106 -8.16 12.50 14.79
CA GLY A 106 -8.65 11.71 15.93
C GLY A 106 -10.18 11.71 16.06
N ARG A 107 -10.84 12.85 15.80
CA ARG A 107 -12.31 12.97 15.81
C ARG A 107 -13.00 12.20 14.68
N LEU A 108 -12.29 11.90 13.59
CA LEU A 108 -12.78 11.09 12.49
C LEU A 108 -12.42 9.61 12.67
N PHE A 109 -11.14 9.31 12.93
CA PHE A 109 -10.59 7.98 13.06
C PHE A 109 -11.29 7.17 14.15
N ARG A 110 -11.39 7.70 15.37
CA ARG A 110 -11.91 6.96 16.52
C ARG A 110 -13.36 6.50 16.32
N PRO A 111 -14.33 7.36 15.93
CA PRO A 111 -15.71 6.90 15.71
C PRO A 111 -15.85 5.90 14.56
N VAL A 112 -15.11 6.11 13.45
CA VAL A 112 -15.17 5.19 12.29
C VAL A 112 -14.62 3.83 12.68
N ILE A 113 -13.41 3.77 13.25
CA ILE A 113 -12.78 2.52 13.66
C ILE A 113 -13.56 1.84 14.79
N GLN A 114 -14.12 2.59 15.75
CA GLN A 114 -15.00 2.03 16.77
C GLN A 114 -16.18 1.28 16.14
N LYS A 115 -16.81 1.86 15.12
CA LYS A 115 -17.95 1.24 14.44
C LYS A 115 -17.53 0.06 13.58
N VAL A 116 -16.37 0.15 12.91
CA VAL A 116 -15.76 -0.98 12.18
C VAL A 116 -15.56 -2.16 13.12
N MET A 117 -14.93 -1.96 14.28
CA MET A 117 -14.69 -3.02 15.25
C MET A 117 -16.00 -3.64 15.78
N GLU A 118 -17.04 -2.82 16.01
CA GLU A 118 -18.36 -3.27 16.47
C GLU A 118 -19.08 -4.17 15.44
N VAL A 119 -19.06 -3.75 14.17
CA VAL A 119 -19.84 -4.39 13.10
C VAL A 119 -19.08 -5.55 12.46
N TYR A 120 -17.81 -5.32 12.12
CA TYR A 120 -16.97 -6.30 11.43
C TYR A 120 -16.42 -7.38 12.37
N GLN A 121 -16.20 -7.05 13.65
CA GLN A 121 -15.69 -7.97 14.68
C GLN A 121 -14.48 -8.79 14.19
N PRO A 122 -13.36 -8.15 13.83
CA PRO A 122 -12.20 -8.87 13.34
C PRO A 122 -11.56 -9.75 14.42
N ASP A 123 -11.01 -10.90 14.00
CA ASP A 123 -10.24 -11.78 14.87
C ASP A 123 -8.75 -11.40 14.93
N ALA A 124 -8.28 -10.62 13.95
CA ALA A 124 -6.94 -10.05 13.89
C ALA A 124 -6.96 -8.69 13.16
N VAL A 125 -6.05 -7.80 13.52
CA VAL A 125 -5.86 -6.47 12.90
C VAL A 125 -4.46 -6.37 12.32
N VAL A 126 -4.37 -5.77 11.13
CA VAL A 126 -3.12 -5.33 10.50
C VAL A 126 -3.18 -3.82 10.39
N LEU A 127 -2.21 -3.13 10.99
CA LEU A 127 -2.04 -1.69 10.91
C LEU A 127 -0.78 -1.37 10.11
N GLN A 128 -0.94 -0.71 8.97
CA GLN A 128 0.14 -0.07 8.23
C GLN A 128 0.32 1.34 8.81
N CYS A 129 1.56 1.69 9.20
CA CYS A 129 1.90 2.95 9.89
C CYS A 129 2.77 3.85 9.00
N GLY A 130 2.34 4.11 7.77
CA GLY A 130 3.00 5.01 6.83
C GLY A 130 3.22 6.39 7.43
N ALA A 131 4.48 6.75 7.60
CA ALA A 131 4.92 7.95 8.31
C ALA A 131 4.98 9.20 7.41
N ASP A 132 4.58 9.11 6.15
CA ASP A 132 4.46 10.26 5.23
C ASP A 132 3.17 11.08 5.47
N SER A 133 2.27 10.61 6.30
CA SER A 133 1.14 11.40 6.84
C SER A 133 1.57 12.41 7.93
N LEU A 134 2.84 12.38 8.36
CA LEU A 134 3.39 13.32 9.36
C LEU A 134 3.63 14.72 8.80
N ALA A 135 3.57 15.70 9.71
CA ALA A 135 3.95 17.07 9.45
C ALA A 135 5.42 17.16 8.95
N GLY A 136 5.59 17.90 7.85
CA GLY A 136 6.92 18.16 7.27
C GLY A 136 7.53 16.96 6.57
N ASP A 137 6.73 15.98 6.16
CA ASP A 137 7.16 14.99 5.18
C ASP A 137 7.56 15.65 3.85
N ARG A 138 8.40 14.99 3.05
CA ARG A 138 8.88 15.52 1.77
C ARG A 138 7.88 15.38 0.63
N LEU A 139 7.02 14.37 0.68
CA LEU A 139 6.02 14.07 -0.35
C LEU A 139 4.60 14.29 0.19
N GLY A 140 4.36 13.92 1.44
CA GLY A 140 3.08 14.10 2.09
C GLY A 140 2.78 15.55 2.45
N CYS A 141 1.49 15.88 2.51
CA CYS A 141 0.98 17.21 2.84
C CYS A 141 -0.09 17.19 3.92
N PHE A 142 -0.04 16.22 4.83
CA PHE A 142 -0.74 16.26 6.10
C PHE A 142 0.09 17.00 7.15
N ASN A 143 -0.51 17.19 8.34
CA ASN A 143 0.08 17.96 9.42
C ASN A 143 0.01 17.22 10.76
N LEU A 144 0.11 15.89 10.73
CA LEU A 144 0.05 15.06 11.94
C LEU A 144 1.35 15.14 12.74
N SER A 145 1.23 15.18 14.06
CA SER A 145 2.37 14.97 14.95
C SER A 145 2.64 13.48 15.13
N VAL A 146 3.84 13.16 15.65
CA VAL A 146 4.16 11.79 16.10
C VAL A 146 3.17 11.28 17.16
N LYS A 147 2.60 12.18 17.98
CA LYS A 147 1.63 11.79 19.01
C LYS A 147 0.26 11.49 18.40
N GLY A 148 -0.21 12.32 17.46
CA GLY A 148 -1.47 12.11 16.76
C GLY A 148 -1.45 10.83 15.93
N HIS A 149 -0.36 10.59 15.20
CA HIS A 149 -0.17 9.36 14.44
C HIS A 149 -0.22 8.11 15.35
N ALA A 150 0.60 8.09 16.41
CA ALA A 150 0.65 6.98 17.36
C ALA A 150 -0.63 6.81 18.20
N ASP A 151 -1.52 7.81 18.23
CA ASP A 151 -2.82 7.69 18.88
C ASP A 151 -3.73 6.66 18.19
N CYS A 152 -3.54 6.45 16.89
CA CYS A 152 -4.22 5.40 16.12
C CYS A 152 -3.87 4.01 16.67
N LEU A 153 -2.57 3.74 16.79
CA LEU A 153 -2.06 2.49 17.38
C LEU A 153 -2.52 2.33 18.84
N ARG A 154 -2.45 3.41 19.65
CA ARG A 154 -2.91 3.39 21.04
C ARG A 154 -4.39 3.03 21.14
N PHE A 155 -5.22 3.59 20.26
CA PHE A 155 -6.65 3.28 20.20
C PHE A 155 -6.88 1.82 19.80
N LEU A 156 -6.19 1.31 18.79
CA LEU A 156 -6.32 -0.09 18.35
C LEU A 156 -5.89 -1.10 19.42
N ARG A 157 -4.84 -0.81 20.20
CA ARG A 157 -4.44 -1.66 21.34
C ARG A 157 -5.55 -1.80 22.38
N SER A 158 -6.42 -0.80 22.54
CA SER A 158 -7.49 -0.85 23.55
C SER A 158 -8.53 -1.95 23.30
N PHE A 159 -8.63 -2.46 22.07
CA PHE A 159 -9.54 -3.55 21.72
C PHE A 159 -9.04 -4.94 22.07
N ASN A 160 -7.74 -5.09 22.41
CA ASN A 160 -7.11 -6.38 22.76
C ASN A 160 -7.30 -7.49 21.71
N VAL A 161 -7.28 -7.12 20.42
CA VAL A 161 -7.29 -8.06 19.28
C VAL A 161 -5.84 -8.26 18.81
N PRO A 162 -5.43 -9.48 18.40
CA PRO A 162 -4.12 -9.72 17.79
C PRO A 162 -3.78 -8.66 16.74
N LEU A 163 -2.61 -8.04 16.87
CA LEU A 163 -2.23 -6.86 16.07
C LEU A 163 -0.87 -7.05 15.42
N MET A 164 -0.85 -7.01 14.08
CA MET A 164 0.34 -6.85 13.27
C MET A 164 0.53 -5.37 12.95
N VAL A 165 1.72 -4.82 13.24
CA VAL A 165 2.08 -3.42 12.96
C VAL A 165 3.21 -3.39 11.95
N LEU A 166 3.03 -2.64 10.87
CA LEU A 166 3.95 -2.53 9.74
C LEU A 166 4.42 -1.08 9.55
N GLY A 167 5.47 -0.89 8.76
CA GLY A 167 5.93 0.43 8.32
C GLY A 167 5.05 0.99 7.19
N GLY A 168 5.68 1.60 6.19
CA GLY A 168 5.03 2.26 5.06
C GLY A 168 5.88 3.35 4.44
N GLY A 169 5.23 4.33 3.81
CA GLY A 169 5.88 5.54 3.33
C GLY A 169 6.49 6.39 4.45
N GLY A 170 7.25 7.41 4.07
CA GLY A 170 7.92 8.32 5.01
C GLY A 170 9.26 8.81 4.45
N TYR A 171 9.32 10.09 4.11
CA TYR A 171 10.39 10.65 3.28
C TYR A 171 11.19 11.74 3.98
N THR A 172 10.71 12.24 5.12
CA THR A 172 11.54 12.93 6.11
C THR A 172 12.07 11.92 7.14
N ILE A 173 13.16 11.22 6.79
CA ILE A 173 13.68 10.04 7.51
C ILE A 173 13.88 10.21 9.03
N ARG A 174 14.27 11.41 9.49
CA ARG A 174 14.41 11.70 10.93
C ARG A 174 13.06 11.65 11.66
N ASN A 175 11.97 12.04 10.99
CA ASN A 175 10.62 11.98 11.53
C ASN A 175 10.07 10.55 11.46
N VAL A 176 10.41 9.77 10.42
CA VAL A 176 10.11 8.34 10.35
C VAL A 176 10.72 7.60 11.55
N ALA A 177 12.01 7.82 11.82
CA ALA A 177 12.69 7.22 12.97
C ALA A 177 12.04 7.61 14.30
N ARG A 178 11.65 8.88 14.46
CA ARG A 178 10.91 9.37 15.64
C ARG A 178 9.55 8.67 15.78
N CYS A 179 8.79 8.58 14.70
CA CYS A 179 7.45 8.02 14.67
C CYS A 179 7.45 6.55 15.07
N TRP A 180 8.18 5.71 14.34
CA TRP A 180 8.20 4.27 14.59
C TRP A 180 8.87 3.91 15.91
N CYS A 181 9.84 4.72 16.39
CA CYS A 181 10.36 4.60 17.75
C CYS A 181 9.26 4.84 18.81
N TYR A 182 8.49 5.92 18.66
CA TYR A 182 7.42 6.24 19.60
C TYR A 182 6.26 5.24 19.52
N GLU A 183 5.88 4.79 18.32
CA GLU A 183 4.87 3.75 18.13
C GLU A 183 5.31 2.39 18.69
N THR A 184 6.60 2.06 18.61
CA THR A 184 7.14 0.88 19.31
C THR A 184 6.95 1.02 20.82
N ALA A 185 7.23 2.20 21.38
CA ALA A 185 7.00 2.48 22.80
C ALA A 185 5.51 2.34 23.18
N VAL A 186 4.61 2.87 22.34
CA VAL A 186 3.17 2.69 22.48
C VAL A 186 2.79 1.21 22.41
N ALA A 187 3.38 0.41 21.52
CA ALA A 187 3.10 -1.02 21.39
C ALA A 187 3.46 -1.82 22.65
N VAL A 188 4.57 -1.48 23.31
CA VAL A 188 5.02 -2.12 24.56
C VAL A 188 4.47 -1.47 25.83
N GLY A 189 3.65 -0.40 25.70
CA GLY A 189 3.04 0.28 26.85
C GLY A 189 4.00 1.13 27.67
N VAL A 190 5.03 1.70 27.03
CA VAL A 190 6.01 2.59 27.65
C VAL A 190 5.84 4.00 27.11
N GLU A 191 5.94 5.00 28.00
CA GLU A 191 5.96 6.41 27.63
C GLU A 191 7.41 6.93 27.70
N PRO A 192 8.08 7.14 26.55
CA PRO A 192 9.46 7.61 26.54
C PRO A 192 9.54 9.11 26.85
N GLY A 193 10.67 9.54 27.41
CA GLY A 193 10.96 10.96 27.56
C GLY A 193 11.17 11.63 26.19
N ASN A 194 10.90 12.93 26.10
CA ASN A 194 11.02 13.66 24.82
C ASN A 194 12.49 13.89 24.38
N LYS A 195 13.46 13.86 25.31
CA LYS A 195 14.87 14.05 24.96
C LYS A 195 15.43 12.77 24.35
N LEU A 196 15.99 12.84 23.14
CA LEU A 196 16.58 11.68 22.49
C LEU A 196 17.83 11.21 23.25
N PRO A 197 17.99 9.89 23.45
CA PRO A 197 19.26 9.33 23.89
C PRO A 197 20.31 9.47 22.79
N TYR A 198 21.58 9.53 23.20
CA TYR A 198 22.68 9.46 22.24
C TYR A 198 22.59 8.16 21.44
N ASN A 199 22.85 8.25 20.14
CA ASN A 199 22.86 7.13 19.21
C ASN A 199 23.80 7.45 18.04
N GLU A 200 24.11 6.47 17.20
CA GLU A 200 25.04 6.62 16.07
C GLU A 200 24.61 7.72 15.08
N TYR A 201 23.31 7.96 14.93
CA TYR A 201 22.73 8.94 14.02
C TYR A 201 22.28 10.23 14.73
N TYR A 202 22.77 10.52 15.94
CA TYR A 202 22.27 11.58 16.81
C TYR A 202 22.19 12.96 16.12
N GLU A 203 23.18 13.28 15.29
CA GLU A 203 23.29 14.55 14.58
C GLU A 203 22.17 14.77 13.54
N TYR A 204 21.50 13.71 13.07
CA TYR A 204 20.37 13.81 12.13
C TYR A 204 19.15 14.48 12.77
N PHE A 205 19.08 14.49 14.10
CA PHE A 205 17.95 15.02 14.88
C PHE A 205 18.20 16.44 15.39
N GLY A 206 19.24 17.13 14.88
CA GLY A 206 19.45 18.53 15.18
C GLY A 206 18.37 19.44 14.56
N PRO A 207 18.15 20.64 15.14
CA PRO A 207 18.88 21.21 16.28
C PRO A 207 18.24 20.89 17.65
N ASP A 208 17.07 20.27 17.68
CA ASP A 208 16.24 20.10 18.88
C ASP A 208 16.56 18.83 19.66
N TYR A 209 16.98 17.77 18.98
CA TYR A 209 17.31 16.46 19.58
C TYR A 209 16.16 15.89 20.42
N THR A 210 14.93 16.16 19.99
CA THR A 210 13.68 15.68 20.62
C THR A 210 13.01 14.59 19.80
N LEU A 211 12.19 13.79 20.48
CA LEU A 211 11.43 12.69 19.89
C LEU A 211 10.17 13.20 19.19
N HIS A 212 9.44 14.13 19.79
CA HIS A 212 8.20 14.63 19.22
C HIS A 212 8.45 15.62 18.07
N VAL A 213 7.69 15.46 17.01
CA VAL A 213 7.58 16.40 15.89
C VAL A 213 6.33 17.22 16.12
N GLU A 214 6.48 18.54 16.17
CA GLU A 214 5.35 19.45 16.30
C GLU A 214 4.70 19.72 14.94
N PRO A 215 3.37 19.96 14.88
CA PRO A 215 2.69 20.39 13.66
C PRO A 215 3.25 21.70 13.10
N ASN A 216 3.18 21.85 11.78
CA ASN A 216 3.54 23.08 11.07
C ASN A 216 2.36 24.07 11.05
N PRO A 217 2.59 25.38 10.80
CA PRO A 217 1.53 26.38 10.63
C PRO A 217 0.81 26.27 9.27
N MET A 218 0.50 25.04 8.84
CA MET A 218 -0.24 24.72 7.63
C MET A 218 -1.74 24.87 7.88
N GLU A 219 -2.47 25.43 6.91
CA GLU A 219 -3.94 25.50 6.96
C GLU A 219 -4.55 24.10 6.78
N ASN A 220 -5.45 23.72 7.67
CA ASN A 220 -6.23 22.50 7.53
C ASN A 220 -7.41 22.71 6.59
N LYS A 221 -7.35 22.12 5.38
CA LYS A 221 -8.40 22.21 4.36
C LYS A 221 -9.58 21.26 4.59
N ASN A 222 -9.59 20.55 5.72
CA ASN A 222 -10.64 19.62 6.10
C ASN A 222 -11.62 20.28 7.06
N SER A 223 -12.63 20.98 6.51
CA SER A 223 -13.60 21.67 7.35
C SER A 223 -14.35 20.69 8.27
N PRO A 224 -14.72 21.06 9.50
CA PRO A 224 -15.49 20.18 10.39
C PRO A 224 -16.78 19.66 9.76
N ARG A 225 -17.43 20.48 8.93
CA ARG A 225 -18.63 20.12 8.19
C ARG A 225 -18.36 19.01 7.17
N ASP A 226 -17.24 19.08 6.46
CA ASP A 226 -16.91 18.07 5.44
C ASP A 226 -16.47 16.75 6.07
N LEU A 227 -15.70 16.82 7.16
CA LEU A 227 -15.35 15.64 7.96
C LEU A 227 -16.60 14.96 8.55
N GLU A 228 -17.57 15.74 9.01
CA GLU A 228 -18.84 15.20 9.48
C GLU A 228 -19.64 14.51 8.35
N LYS A 229 -19.67 15.09 7.14
CA LYS A 229 -20.29 14.43 5.98
C LYS A 229 -19.61 13.11 5.65
N ILE A 230 -18.27 13.10 5.58
CA ILE A 230 -17.49 11.88 5.32
C ILE A 230 -17.82 10.83 6.38
N ARG A 231 -17.74 11.18 7.67
CA ARG A 231 -18.08 10.29 8.78
C ARG A 231 -19.49 9.71 8.63
N ASN A 232 -20.49 10.54 8.32
CA ASN A 232 -21.87 10.07 8.19
C ASN A 232 -22.04 9.09 7.03
N ILE A 233 -21.41 9.35 5.88
CA ILE A 233 -21.40 8.42 4.73
C ILE A 233 -20.78 7.08 5.12
N LEU A 234 -19.62 7.09 5.81
CA LEU A 234 -18.94 5.87 6.24
C LEU A 234 -19.78 5.07 7.25
N LEU A 235 -20.42 5.75 8.20
CA LEU A 235 -21.32 5.09 9.16
C LEU A 235 -22.57 4.50 8.47
N GLU A 236 -23.09 5.17 7.44
CA GLU A 236 -24.17 4.65 6.60
C GLU A 236 -23.73 3.41 5.81
N GLN A 237 -22.53 3.43 5.21
CA GLN A 237 -21.94 2.26 4.53
C GLN A 237 -21.78 1.08 5.50
N LEU A 238 -21.24 1.31 6.71
CA LEU A 238 -21.12 0.28 7.73
C LEU A 238 -22.46 -0.27 8.20
N SER A 239 -23.53 0.54 8.17
CA SER A 239 -24.88 0.07 8.52
C SER A 239 -25.46 -0.94 7.53
N GLN A 240 -24.89 -1.04 6.32
CA GLN A 240 -25.31 -2.00 5.30
C GLN A 240 -24.77 -3.41 5.57
N LEU A 241 -23.75 -3.54 6.43
CA LEU A 241 -23.20 -4.84 6.80
C LEU A 241 -24.15 -5.56 7.76
N PRO A 242 -24.40 -6.86 7.55
CA PRO A 242 -25.08 -7.67 8.56
C PRO A 242 -24.21 -7.71 9.82
N HIS A 243 -24.81 -7.56 11.00
CA HIS A 243 -24.08 -7.81 12.25
C HIS A 243 -23.57 -9.26 12.27
N ALA A 244 -22.25 -9.45 12.24
CA ALA A 244 -21.56 -10.74 12.22
C ALA A 244 -22.04 -11.70 11.09
N PRO A 245 -21.64 -11.46 9.83
CA PRO A 245 -21.93 -12.38 8.73
C PRO A 245 -21.31 -13.76 9.03
N SER A 246 -22.10 -14.80 8.80
CA SER A 246 -21.64 -16.19 8.94
C SER A 246 -20.69 -16.52 7.80
N VAL A 247 -19.38 -16.40 8.02
CA VAL A 247 -18.36 -16.80 7.03
C VAL A 247 -18.20 -18.32 7.08
N PRO A 248 -18.50 -19.08 6.00
CA PRO A 248 -18.22 -20.50 5.93
C PRO A 248 -16.72 -20.74 6.05
N PHE A 249 -16.30 -21.77 6.79
CA PHE A 249 -14.89 -22.20 6.78
C PHE A 249 -14.51 -22.64 5.37
N GLN A 250 -13.66 -21.85 4.71
CA GLN A 250 -12.95 -22.29 3.52
C GLN A 250 -11.80 -23.21 3.95
N THR A 251 -11.67 -24.35 3.29
CA THR A 251 -10.54 -25.26 3.49
C THR A 251 -9.24 -24.50 3.27
N THR A 252 -8.43 -24.41 4.32
CA THR A 252 -7.08 -23.86 4.26
C THR A 252 -6.24 -24.71 3.30
N PRO A 253 -5.52 -24.10 2.33
CA PRO A 253 -4.46 -24.80 1.61
C PRO A 253 -3.47 -25.36 2.64
N SER A 254 -2.94 -26.57 2.39
CA SER A 254 -1.94 -27.17 3.28
C SER A 254 -0.77 -26.20 3.50
N THR A 255 -0.27 -26.12 4.73
CA THR A 255 0.95 -25.39 5.04
C THR A 255 2.05 -25.83 4.07
N THR A 256 2.54 -24.92 3.22
CA THR A 256 3.72 -25.18 2.42
C THR A 256 4.89 -25.28 3.39
N GLU A 257 5.40 -26.49 3.63
CA GLU A 257 6.69 -26.68 4.27
C GLU A 257 7.74 -26.15 3.29
N VAL A 258 8.17 -24.90 3.51
CA VAL A 258 9.35 -24.37 2.84
C VAL A 258 10.54 -25.15 3.41
N PRO A 259 11.36 -25.83 2.61
CA PRO A 259 12.59 -26.43 3.12
C PRO A 259 13.38 -25.35 3.84
N GLU A 260 13.86 -25.64 5.06
CA GLU A 260 14.88 -24.80 5.69
C GLU A 260 16.11 -24.82 4.76
N GLU A 261 16.28 -23.76 3.97
CA GLU A 261 17.54 -23.53 3.27
C GLU A 261 18.60 -23.32 4.34
N GLU A 262 19.72 -24.05 4.26
CA GLU A 262 20.84 -23.89 5.18
C GLU A 262 21.21 -22.40 5.24
N GLU A 263 21.35 -21.84 6.46
CA GLU A 263 21.78 -20.45 6.64
C GLU A 263 23.14 -20.27 5.95
N GLU A 264 23.15 -19.68 4.74
CA GLU A 264 24.39 -19.31 4.08
C GLU A 264 25.09 -18.24 4.91
N ASP A 265 26.31 -18.56 5.35
CA ASP A 265 27.21 -17.68 6.09
C ASP A 265 27.36 -16.33 5.37
N MET A 266 26.74 -15.30 5.93
CA MET A 266 26.70 -13.94 5.37
C MET A 266 28.11 -13.32 5.22
N ASP A 267 29.13 -13.84 5.90
CA ASP A 267 30.53 -13.42 5.77
C ASP A 267 31.22 -13.96 4.51
N GLN A 268 30.62 -14.93 3.80
CA GLN A 268 31.19 -15.53 2.59
C GLN A 268 30.68 -14.92 1.28
N ARG A 269 29.80 -13.92 1.34
CA ARG A 269 29.39 -13.17 0.15
C ARG A 269 30.61 -12.51 -0.49
N PRO A 270 30.90 -12.73 -1.80
CA PRO A 270 31.89 -11.93 -2.49
C PRO A 270 31.49 -10.46 -2.36
N LYS A 271 32.43 -9.64 -1.86
CA LYS A 271 32.25 -8.22 -1.51
C LYS A 271 31.25 -7.52 -2.42
N PRO A 272 30.29 -6.73 -1.89
CA PRO A 272 29.38 -5.97 -2.72
C PRO A 272 30.23 -5.10 -3.65
N ARG A 273 29.98 -5.20 -4.96
CA ARG A 273 30.45 -4.17 -5.89
C ARG A 273 29.74 -2.89 -5.50
N ILE A 274 30.39 -2.11 -4.65
CA ILE A 274 30.02 -0.72 -4.38
C ILE A 274 30.02 -0.05 -5.74
N TRP A 275 28.83 0.39 -6.15
CA TRP A 275 28.63 1.13 -7.38
C TRP A 275 29.34 2.48 -7.25
N ASN A 276 30.33 2.72 -8.12
CA ASN A 276 31.22 3.89 -8.04
C ASN A 276 30.81 5.06 -8.95
N GLY A 277 29.59 5.07 -9.49
CA GLY A 277 29.00 6.27 -10.09
C GLY A 277 29.65 6.81 -11.37
N GLU A 278 30.13 5.96 -12.29
CA GLU A 278 30.61 6.41 -13.61
C GLU A 278 29.85 5.73 -14.78
N ASP A 279 29.24 6.60 -15.58
CA ASP A 279 28.73 6.57 -16.96
C ASP A 279 27.96 5.37 -17.56
N TYR A 280 26.83 5.70 -18.19
CA TYR A 280 26.05 4.81 -19.06
C TYR A 280 26.74 4.70 -20.44
N GLY A 281 27.44 3.59 -20.68
CA GLY A 281 27.71 3.13 -22.04
C GLY A 281 26.53 2.30 -22.54
N SER A 282 25.88 2.74 -23.61
CA SER A 282 24.87 1.94 -24.32
C SER A 282 25.54 0.68 -24.90
N ASP A 283 25.20 -0.49 -24.39
CA ASP A 283 25.67 -1.75 -24.97
C ASP A 283 25.04 -1.95 -26.35
N ALA A 284 25.90 -1.92 -27.37
CA ALA A 284 25.61 -2.34 -28.72
C ALA A 284 25.67 -3.88 -28.79
N ASP A 285 24.77 -4.44 -29.59
CA ASP A 285 24.58 -5.86 -29.86
C ASP A 285 25.90 -6.62 -30.13
N GLU A 286 26.10 -7.76 -29.46
CA GLU A 286 27.02 -8.80 -29.92
C GLU A 286 26.28 -10.13 -30.13
N ASP A 287 26.12 -10.45 -31.41
CA ASP A 287 25.71 -11.73 -31.98
C ASP A 287 26.68 -12.87 -31.60
N GLU A 288 26.16 -13.97 -31.04
CA GLU A 288 26.87 -15.26 -31.03
C GLU A 288 26.20 -16.28 -31.99
N HIS A 289 26.96 -16.66 -33.02
CA HIS A 289 26.64 -17.73 -33.98
C HIS A 289 26.52 -19.12 -33.33
N PRO A 290 25.54 -19.98 -33.73
CA PRO A 290 25.50 -21.37 -33.29
C PRO A 290 26.38 -22.31 -34.14
N ARG A 291 27.04 -23.22 -33.43
CA ARG A 291 27.94 -24.28 -33.92
C ARG A 291 27.24 -25.31 -34.82
N GLN A 292 27.91 -25.69 -35.91
CA GLN A 292 27.55 -26.81 -36.79
C GLN A 292 27.60 -28.17 -36.08
N ARG A 293 26.58 -29.01 -36.31
CA ARG A 293 26.69 -30.48 -36.21
C ARG A 293 25.98 -31.15 -37.40
N SER A 294 26.62 -32.22 -37.85
CA SER A 294 26.50 -32.93 -39.11
C SER A 294 25.25 -33.80 -39.28
N SER A 295 24.85 -33.89 -40.55
CA SER A 295 24.01 -34.86 -41.27
C SER A 295 23.70 -36.22 -40.63
N ASP A 296 22.44 -36.64 -40.74
CA ASP A 296 22.10 -37.94 -41.32
C ASP A 296 20.75 -37.91 -42.05
N SER A 297 20.72 -38.63 -43.17
CA SER A 297 19.73 -38.64 -44.25
C SER A 297 18.64 -39.71 -44.08
N ASN A 298 17.41 -39.39 -44.49
CA ASN A 298 16.55 -40.16 -45.43
C ASN A 298 15.05 -40.04 -45.08
N LEU A 299 14.27 -39.47 -45.99
CA LEU A 299 13.11 -40.08 -46.68
C LEU A 299 12.33 -38.99 -47.46
N THR A 300 12.11 -39.26 -48.75
CA THR A 300 11.42 -38.47 -49.79
C THR A 300 10.11 -39.17 -50.22
N PRO A 301 9.26 -38.70 -51.18
CA PRO A 301 8.90 -37.33 -51.67
C PRO A 301 7.37 -37.14 -51.93
N VAL A 302 7.00 -36.06 -52.66
CA VAL A 302 5.80 -35.85 -53.55
C VAL A 302 4.57 -35.16 -52.88
N GLU A 303 3.86 -34.14 -53.40
CA GLU A 303 3.95 -33.20 -54.55
C GLU A 303 2.91 -32.04 -54.32
N THR A 304 3.24 -30.86 -54.87
CA THR A 304 2.42 -29.84 -55.61
C THR A 304 1.25 -28.98 -55.03
N THR A 305 1.41 -27.66 -55.25
CA THR A 305 0.45 -26.61 -55.73
C THR A 305 -0.62 -26.09 -54.74
N THR A 306 -0.98 -24.80 -54.63
CA THR A 306 -0.86 -23.60 -55.49
C THR A 306 -1.28 -22.33 -54.72
N ASP A 307 -0.67 -21.20 -55.09
CA ASP A 307 -1.17 -19.80 -55.17
C ASP A 307 -2.02 -19.15 -54.06
N MET A 308 -1.57 -18.00 -53.57
CA MET A 308 -2.24 -16.71 -53.83
C MET A 308 -1.28 -15.51 -53.63
N ARG A 309 -1.36 -14.55 -54.57
CA ARG A 309 -0.46 -13.43 -54.84
C ARG A 309 -0.88 -12.15 -54.08
N ASP A 310 0.12 -11.42 -53.58
CA ASP A 310 0.49 -10.02 -53.89
C ASP A 310 -0.46 -9.19 -54.80
N VAL A 311 -0.68 -7.87 -54.69
CA VAL A 311 -0.05 -6.72 -54.01
C VAL A 311 -0.84 -5.42 -54.40
N ASP A 312 -0.80 -4.35 -53.57
CA ASP A 312 -0.95 -2.90 -53.90
C ASP A 312 -2.27 -2.30 -54.48
N ASP A 313 -2.62 -1.01 -54.38
CA ASP A 313 -2.15 0.18 -53.64
C ASP A 313 -3.25 1.28 -53.70
N GLN A 314 -3.06 2.34 -52.91
CA GLN A 314 -3.41 3.75 -53.18
C GLN A 314 -4.79 4.38 -52.91
N ALA A 315 -4.65 5.53 -52.24
CA ALA A 315 -5.62 6.49 -51.74
C ALA A 315 -6.17 7.48 -52.78
N LYS A 316 -7.30 8.12 -52.46
CA LYS A 316 -7.64 9.49 -52.87
C LYS A 316 -8.58 10.17 -51.86
N VAL A 317 -8.22 11.39 -51.54
CA VAL A 317 -8.97 12.43 -50.82
C VAL A 317 -9.76 13.24 -51.85
N ASP A 318 -10.94 13.74 -51.50
CA ASP A 318 -11.50 14.99 -52.05
C ASP A 318 -12.46 15.62 -51.03
N ASP A 319 -12.22 16.91 -50.77
CA ASP A 319 -13.05 17.88 -50.03
C ASP A 319 -13.79 18.73 -51.09
N ASP A 320 -15.05 19.12 -50.86
CA ASP A 320 -15.50 20.53 -51.03
C ASP A 320 -17.01 20.78 -50.75
N MET A 321 -17.21 21.75 -49.84
CA MET A 321 -18.15 22.88 -49.80
C MET A 321 -19.71 22.80 -49.91
N VAL A 322 -20.34 23.27 -48.80
CA VAL A 322 -21.30 24.40 -48.63
C VAL A 322 -22.67 24.39 -49.33
N ASP A 323 -23.77 24.43 -48.54
CA ASP A 323 -24.74 25.55 -48.54
C ASP A 323 -25.73 25.55 -47.36
N ALA A 324 -26.31 26.73 -47.11
CA ALA A 324 -26.98 27.21 -45.89
C ALA A 324 -28.52 27.02 -45.80
N ASP A 325 -29.08 27.50 -44.68
CA ASP A 325 -30.46 27.99 -44.43
C ASP A 325 -31.62 27.01 -44.11
N HIS A 326 -32.00 26.89 -42.83
CA HIS A 326 -33.21 27.48 -42.19
C HIS A 326 -33.39 27.02 -40.73
#